data_AF-A0A7J6RSB9-F1
#
_entry.id   AF-A0A7J6RSB9-F1
#
_cell.length_a   1.000
_cell.length_b   1.000
_cell.length_c   1.000
_cell.angle_alpha   90.00
_cell.angle_beta   90.00
_cell.angle_gamma   90.00
#
_symmetry.space_group_name_H-M   'P 1'
#
loop_
_entity.id
_entity.type
_entity.pdbx_description
1 polymer ?
#
loop_
_entity_poly.entity_id
_entity_poly.type
_entity_poly.pdbx_seq_one_letter_code
_entity_poly.pdbx_strand_id
1 'polypeptide(L)'
;EPSQQGSASGVVAVHQLTGSITGFLVVLLTRMHDYHFIYIVYALMVLLTTVISCMTAKETPLPKHLSRPLTLSALASSFSLDCSQGYDFLWVFIGRTFYYIGVSVQAFILYFLRDQIPTSDGTRPSEGQLQVWIAEIAITAQVVAAAVAYPMGRLSDNAEVGRKKLVYAACTVMAAVYLLFMTAPFRPPNSLISPVTVILACCIIYGVGCGCFLSVDYAIALDTLPSKHRQIKSTETPLLMDSDETSATSTKEVALNAATDDAAAKDLGIWGVSAFLGSAIGPLLWGATLQLFGYTSTASEEESYGFGGYASIMIGGCIACTLAGICIAFVKGTR
;
A
#
# COMPACT_ATOMS: atom_id res chain seq x y z
N GLU A 1 14.55 16.44 -7.91
CA GLU A 1 14.01 17.75 -7.49
C GLU A 1 12.61 17.58 -6.88
N PRO A 2 12.15 18.46 -5.98
CA PRO A 2 10.81 18.39 -5.37
C PRO A 2 9.65 18.40 -6.38
N SER A 3 9.87 19.01 -7.55
CA SER A 3 8.93 19.08 -8.68
C SER A 3 8.65 17.74 -9.36
N GLN A 4 9.49 16.73 -9.15
CA GLN A 4 9.39 15.41 -9.81
C GLN A 4 9.11 14.26 -8.83
N GLN A 5 8.82 14.59 -7.56
CA GLN A 5 8.60 13.58 -6.53
C GLN A 5 7.37 12.72 -6.82
N GLY A 6 6.29 13.28 -7.38
CA GLY A 6 5.10 12.54 -7.80
C GLY A 6 5.40 11.59 -8.96
N SER A 7 6.13 12.06 -9.97
CA SER A 7 6.57 11.25 -11.10
C SER A 7 7.46 10.08 -10.65
N ALA A 8 8.42 10.33 -9.75
CA ALA A 8 9.27 9.30 -9.17
C ALA A 8 8.47 8.28 -8.33
N SER A 9 7.54 8.77 -7.51
CA SER A 9 6.60 7.96 -6.74
C SER A 9 5.74 7.05 -7.64
N GLY A 10 5.27 7.58 -8.78
CA GLY A 10 4.57 6.79 -9.80
C GLY A 10 5.42 5.66 -10.36
N VAL A 11 6.71 5.88 -10.63
CA VAL A 11 7.63 4.83 -11.09
C VAL A 11 7.85 3.75 -10.01
N VAL A 12 8.00 4.15 -8.75
CA VAL A 12 8.11 3.21 -7.62
C VAL A 12 6.86 2.33 -7.52
N ALA A 13 5.68 2.93 -7.65
CA ALA A 13 4.41 2.21 -7.67
C ALA A 13 4.32 1.21 -8.84
N VAL A 14 4.74 1.59 -10.05
CA VAL A 14 4.79 0.68 -11.21
C VAL A 14 5.67 -0.55 -10.92
N HIS A 15 6.83 -0.37 -10.29
CA HIS A 15 7.71 -1.49 -9.94
C HIS A 15 7.07 -2.41 -8.90
N GLN A 16 6.44 -1.84 -7.86
CA GLN A 16 5.72 -2.61 -6.85
C GLN A 16 4.59 -3.47 -7.47
N LEU A 17 3.82 -2.87 -8.38
CA LEU A 17 2.70 -3.53 -9.06
C LEU A 17 3.20 -4.61 -10.04
N THR A 18 4.29 -4.33 -10.77
CA THR A 18 4.94 -5.31 -11.67
C THR A 18 5.45 -6.53 -10.91
N GLY A 19 6.03 -6.33 -9.73
CA GLY A 19 6.42 -7.43 -8.83
C GLY A 19 5.22 -8.28 -8.41
N SER A 20 4.09 -7.65 -8.07
CA SER A 20 2.85 -8.35 -7.72
C SER A 20 2.29 -9.16 -8.90
N ILE A 21 2.23 -8.58 -10.10
CA ILE A 21 1.78 -9.27 -11.33
C ILE A 21 2.67 -10.49 -11.59
N THR A 22 3.98 -10.33 -11.51
CA THR A 22 4.95 -11.41 -11.71
C THR A 22 4.73 -12.55 -10.70
N GLY A 23 4.47 -12.23 -9.43
CA GLY A 23 4.15 -13.22 -8.40
C GLY A 23 2.90 -14.05 -8.73
N PHE A 24 1.80 -13.40 -9.11
CA PHE A 24 0.58 -14.10 -9.51
C PHE A 24 0.76 -14.95 -10.77
N LEU A 25 1.55 -14.47 -11.74
CA LEU A 25 1.88 -15.25 -12.94
C LEU A 25 2.67 -16.52 -12.59
N VAL A 26 3.65 -16.43 -11.68
CA VAL A 26 4.40 -17.61 -11.22
C VAL A 26 3.46 -18.62 -10.58
N VAL A 27 2.58 -18.18 -9.67
CA VAL A 27 1.59 -19.06 -9.02
C VAL A 27 0.68 -19.73 -10.06
N LEU A 28 0.22 -19.00 -11.07
CA LEU A 28 -0.63 -19.54 -12.13
C LEU A 28 0.10 -20.57 -12.99
N LEU A 29 1.36 -20.33 -13.33
CA LEU A 29 2.20 -21.25 -14.10
C LEU A 29 2.54 -22.52 -13.31
N THR A 30 2.67 -22.42 -11.99
CA THR A 30 3.00 -23.55 -11.11
C THR A 30 1.78 -24.25 -10.51
N ARG A 31 0.55 -23.87 -10.89
CA ARG A 31 -0.69 -24.37 -10.27
C ARG A 31 -0.89 -25.89 -10.32
N MET A 32 -0.25 -26.57 -11.28
CA MET A 32 -0.35 -28.02 -11.46
C MET A 32 0.65 -28.80 -10.57
N HIS A 33 1.53 -28.09 -9.85
CA HIS A 33 2.54 -28.69 -8.98
C HIS A 33 2.11 -28.62 -7.51
N ASP A 34 2.68 -29.51 -6.70
CA ASP A 34 2.46 -29.53 -5.26
C ASP A 34 2.92 -28.21 -4.59
N TYR A 35 2.24 -27.83 -3.50
CA TYR A 35 2.55 -26.60 -2.77
C TYR A 35 4.00 -26.53 -2.28
N HIS A 36 4.63 -27.66 -1.94
CA HIS A 36 6.05 -27.73 -1.60
C HIS A 36 6.95 -27.16 -2.70
N PHE A 37 6.66 -27.49 -3.96
CA PHE A 37 7.41 -26.97 -5.10
C PHE A 37 7.23 -25.46 -5.23
N ILE A 38 6.00 -24.96 -5.08
CA ILE A 38 5.67 -23.53 -5.14
C ILE A 38 6.45 -22.75 -4.06
N TYR A 39 6.51 -23.27 -2.82
CA TYR A 39 7.28 -22.64 -1.74
C TYR A 39 8.79 -22.64 -1.99
N ILE A 40 9.34 -23.70 -2.60
CA ILE A 40 10.76 -23.76 -2.97
C ILE A 40 11.08 -22.71 -4.05
N VAL A 41 10.25 -22.61 -5.09
CA VAL A 41 10.40 -21.59 -6.14
C VAL A 41 10.35 -20.19 -5.54
N TYR A 42 9.38 -19.93 -4.66
CA TYR A 42 9.27 -18.66 -3.94
C TYR A 42 10.52 -18.35 -3.10
N ALA A 43 11.00 -19.31 -2.31
CA ALA A 43 12.19 -19.13 -1.48
C ALA A 43 13.45 -18.84 -2.31
N LEU A 44 13.63 -19.53 -3.44
CA LEU A 44 14.74 -19.29 -4.36
C LEU A 44 14.65 -17.91 -5.02
N MET A 45 13.45 -17.46 -5.42
CA MET A 45 13.25 -16.12 -5.98
C MET A 45 13.58 -15.02 -4.96
N VAL A 46 13.14 -15.18 -3.71
CA VAL A 46 13.47 -14.24 -2.63
C VAL A 46 14.97 -14.21 -2.38
N LEU A 47 15.61 -15.38 -2.23
CA LEU A 47 17.05 -15.47 -2.04
C LEU A 47 17.83 -14.80 -3.18
N LEU A 48 17.46 -15.09 -4.42
CA LEU A 48 18.10 -14.53 -5.61
C LEU A 48 17.97 -13.00 -5.65
N THR A 49 16.77 -12.47 -5.43
CA THR A 49 16.53 -11.01 -5.44
C THR A 49 17.24 -10.31 -4.28
N THR A 50 17.32 -10.91 -3.10
CA THR A 50 18.13 -10.41 -1.98
C THR A 50 19.61 -10.39 -2.34
N VAL A 51 20.17 -11.48 -2.87
CA VAL A 51 21.59 -11.55 -3.25
C VAL A 51 21.92 -10.51 -4.31
N ILE A 52 21.10 -10.39 -5.36
CA ILE A 52 21.28 -9.37 -6.40
C ILE A 52 21.25 -7.97 -5.78
N SER A 53 20.30 -7.69 -4.89
CA SER A 53 20.20 -6.39 -4.22
C SER A 53 21.44 -6.08 -3.39
N CYS A 54 21.92 -7.04 -2.58
CA CYS A 54 23.14 -6.86 -1.79
C CYS A 54 24.39 -6.66 -2.65
N MET A 55 24.47 -7.28 -3.82
CA MET A 55 25.61 -7.14 -4.73
C MET A 55 25.58 -5.84 -5.55
N THR A 56 24.40 -5.29 -5.83
CA THR A 56 24.22 -4.13 -6.71
C THR A 56 24.05 -2.82 -5.96
N ALA A 57 23.57 -2.86 -4.71
CA ALA A 57 23.41 -1.67 -3.88
C ALA A 57 24.77 -1.04 -3.56
N LYS A 58 25.03 0.13 -4.16
CA LYS A 58 26.20 0.96 -3.85
C LYS A 58 25.80 1.97 -2.79
N GLU A 59 26.09 1.66 -1.53
CA GLU A 59 25.88 2.59 -0.42
C GLU A 59 27.13 3.42 -0.14
N THR A 60 26.94 4.69 0.21
CA THR A 60 28.01 5.53 0.74
C THR A 60 28.35 5.09 2.16
N PRO A 61 29.58 4.66 2.46
CA PRO A 61 29.92 4.14 3.78
C PRO A 61 29.76 5.23 4.84
N LEU A 62 29.04 4.91 5.92
CA LEU A 62 28.85 5.82 7.04
C LEU A 62 30.21 6.12 7.70
N PRO A 63 30.59 7.40 7.91
CA PRO A 63 31.83 7.73 8.59
C PRO A 63 31.92 7.08 9.97
N LYS A 64 33.06 6.47 10.32
CA LYS A 64 33.24 5.74 11.60
C LYS A 64 32.92 6.58 12.84
N HIS A 65 33.11 7.90 12.79
CA HIS A 65 32.79 8.79 13.91
C HIS A 65 31.28 9.01 14.14
N LEU A 66 30.44 8.65 13.16
CA LEU A 66 28.97 8.65 13.26
C LEU A 66 28.41 7.25 13.56
N SER A 67 29.25 6.21 13.60
CA SER A 67 28.80 4.84 13.85
C SER A 67 28.43 4.63 15.32
N ARG A 68 27.16 4.30 15.56
CA ARG A 68 26.62 3.98 16.89
C ARG A 68 26.53 2.46 17.06
N PRO A 69 26.85 1.89 18.24
CA PRO A 69 26.68 0.46 18.48
C PRO A 69 25.22 0.04 18.31
N LEU A 70 25.00 -1.10 17.64
CA LEU A 70 23.69 -1.72 17.51
C LEU A 70 23.23 -2.23 18.88
N THR A 71 22.40 -1.44 19.54
CA THR A 71 21.77 -1.80 20.80
C THR A 71 20.27 -1.96 20.57
N LEU A 72 19.63 -2.91 21.27
CA LEU A 72 18.18 -3.12 21.16
C LEU A 72 17.39 -1.86 21.55
N SER A 73 17.91 -1.08 22.49
CA SER A 73 17.33 0.22 22.85
C SER A 73 17.45 1.24 21.71
N ALA A 74 18.61 1.31 21.02
CA ALA A 74 18.75 2.14 19.83
C ALA A 74 17.78 1.69 18.72
N LEU A 75 17.68 0.38 18.47
CA LEU A 75 16.75 -0.17 17.50
C LEU A 75 15.28 0.17 17.84
N ALA A 76 14.86 -0.02 19.09
CA ALA A 76 13.52 0.35 19.54
C ALA A 76 13.27 1.87 19.41
N SER A 77 14.27 2.70 19.71
CA SER A 77 14.18 4.16 19.54
C SER A 77 14.13 4.60 18.07
N SER A 78 14.59 3.77 17.14
CA SER A 78 14.44 4.01 15.70
C SER A 78 13.01 3.79 15.22
N PHE A 79 12.17 3.07 15.97
CA PHE A 79 10.74 2.90 15.66
C PHE A 79 9.82 3.89 16.39
N SER A 80 10.36 4.85 17.15
CA SER A 80 9.54 5.88 17.78
C SER A 80 9.26 7.04 16.80
N LEU A 81 8.00 7.43 16.67
CA LEU A 81 7.64 8.61 15.89
C LEU A 81 7.96 9.87 16.69
N ASP A 82 8.83 10.73 16.14
CA ASP A 82 9.09 12.04 16.73
C ASP A 82 8.04 13.05 16.24
N CYS A 83 7.03 13.31 17.07
CA CYS A 83 5.97 14.26 16.75
C CYS A 83 6.31 15.70 17.19
N SER A 84 7.53 15.97 17.67
CA SER A 84 7.89 17.27 18.25
C SER A 84 7.89 18.42 17.23
N GLN A 85 8.09 18.12 15.94
CA GLN A 85 8.15 19.11 14.87
C GLN A 85 6.85 19.22 14.05
N GLY A 86 5.83 18.44 14.40
CA GLY A 86 4.53 18.42 13.72
C GLY A 86 3.92 17.02 13.66
N TYR A 87 2.64 16.94 13.30
CA TYR A 87 1.90 15.69 13.17
C TYR A 87 1.66 15.27 11.71
N ASP A 88 2.23 15.98 10.74
CA ASP A 88 2.00 15.72 9.32
C ASP A 88 2.43 14.31 8.92
N PHE A 89 3.64 13.89 9.31
CA PHE A 89 4.12 12.53 9.04
C PHE A 89 3.28 11.46 9.75
N LEU A 90 2.82 11.73 10.98
CA LEU A 90 1.93 10.82 11.72
C LEU A 90 0.60 10.60 10.96
N TRP A 91 0.00 11.66 10.41
CA TRP A 91 -1.24 11.53 9.64
C TRP A 91 -1.04 10.75 8.33
N VAL A 92 0.11 10.91 7.67
CA VAL A 92 0.49 10.08 6.51
C VAL A 92 0.63 8.61 6.93
N PHE A 93 1.31 8.34 8.04
CA PHE A 93 1.47 6.99 8.58
C PHE A 93 0.12 6.33 8.91
N ILE A 94 -0.77 7.03 9.62
CA ILE A 94 -2.10 6.52 10.00
C ILE A 94 -2.96 6.30 8.75
N GLY A 95 -2.98 7.27 7.82
CA GLY A 95 -3.75 7.16 6.58
C GLY A 95 -3.32 5.96 5.75
N ARG A 96 -2.00 5.76 5.59
CA ARG A 96 -1.44 4.59 4.90
C ARG A 96 -1.77 3.28 5.63
N THR A 97 -1.74 3.26 6.96
CA THR A 97 -2.16 2.09 7.75
C THR A 97 -3.62 1.72 7.46
N PHE A 98 -4.54 2.69 7.46
CA PHE A 98 -5.95 2.47 7.10
C PHE A 98 -6.13 2.00 5.65
N TYR A 99 -5.35 2.53 4.72
CA TYR A 99 -5.36 2.06 3.34
C TYR A 99 -5.01 0.56 3.27
N TYR A 100 -3.94 0.12 3.95
CA TYR A 100 -3.56 -1.31 3.96
C TYR A 100 -4.54 -2.20 4.75
N ILE A 101 -5.19 -1.67 5.80
CA ILE A 101 -6.32 -2.35 6.45
C ILE A 101 -7.44 -2.58 5.44
N GLY A 102 -7.82 -1.56 4.66
CA GLY A 102 -8.81 -1.67 3.60
C GLY A 102 -8.40 -2.67 2.52
N VAL A 103 -7.20 -2.56 1.96
CA VAL A 103 -6.67 -3.47 0.92
C VAL A 103 -6.65 -4.93 1.39
N SER A 104 -6.41 -5.20 2.67
CA SER A 104 -6.36 -6.57 3.20
C SER A 104 -7.68 -7.35 3.10
N VAL A 105 -8.81 -6.70 2.79
CA VAL A 105 -10.06 -7.36 2.41
C VAL A 105 -9.83 -8.38 1.28
N GLN A 106 -8.84 -8.14 0.42
CA GLN A 106 -8.44 -9.06 -0.65
C GLN A 106 -8.14 -10.49 -0.18
N ALA A 107 -7.66 -10.66 1.06
CA ALA A 107 -7.35 -11.98 1.63
C ALA A 107 -8.60 -12.87 1.76
N PHE A 108 -9.80 -12.27 1.78
CA PHE A 108 -11.07 -12.96 1.93
C PHE A 108 -11.82 -13.14 0.60
N ILE A 109 -11.29 -12.62 -0.51
CA ILE A 109 -11.91 -12.76 -1.84
C ILE A 109 -11.98 -14.24 -2.24
N LEU A 110 -10.97 -15.05 -1.91
CA LEU A 110 -11.01 -16.50 -2.16
C LEU A 110 -12.26 -17.14 -1.53
N TYR A 111 -12.50 -16.87 -0.25
CA TYR A 111 -13.63 -17.44 0.48
C TYR A 111 -14.96 -16.87 -0.03
N PHE A 112 -14.99 -15.59 -0.37
CA PHE A 112 -16.17 -14.97 -1.00
C PHE A 112 -16.52 -15.63 -2.33
N LEU A 113 -15.54 -15.87 -3.21
CA LEU A 113 -15.76 -16.56 -4.49
C LEU A 113 -16.25 -17.99 -4.27
N ARG A 114 -15.64 -18.72 -3.32
CA ARG A 114 -16.00 -20.10 -2.99
C ARG A 114 -17.43 -20.21 -2.47
N ASP A 115 -17.82 -19.31 -1.57
CA ASP A 115 -19.07 -19.43 -0.82
C ASP A 115 -20.26 -18.75 -1.51
N GLN A 116 -20.03 -17.64 -2.24
CA GLN A 116 -21.10 -16.78 -2.76
C GLN A 116 -21.24 -16.81 -4.28
N ILE A 117 -20.23 -17.29 -5.02
CA ILE A 117 -20.21 -17.24 -6.48
C ILE A 117 -20.26 -18.66 -7.06
N PRO A 118 -21.47 -19.17 -7.43
CA PRO A 118 -21.60 -20.48 -8.05
C PRO A 118 -21.07 -20.46 -9.50
N THR A 119 -20.68 -21.64 -9.98
CA THR A 119 -20.30 -21.86 -11.38
C THR A 119 -21.56 -21.82 -12.28
N SER A 120 -21.39 -21.76 -13.61
CA SER A 120 -22.49 -21.82 -14.59
C SER A 120 -23.47 -22.97 -14.35
N ASP A 121 -22.94 -24.08 -13.84
CA ASP A 121 -23.69 -25.31 -13.61
C ASP A 121 -24.42 -25.30 -12.24
N GLY A 122 -24.36 -24.19 -11.51
CA GLY A 122 -24.97 -24.00 -10.20
C GLY A 122 -24.20 -24.64 -9.05
N THR A 123 -23.07 -25.29 -9.32
CA THR A 123 -22.21 -25.95 -8.33
C THR A 123 -21.17 -25.01 -7.75
N ARG A 124 -20.61 -25.38 -6.59
CA ARG A 124 -19.44 -24.71 -6.02
C ARG A 124 -18.23 -24.81 -6.96
N PRO A 125 -17.40 -23.76 -7.05
CA PRO A 125 -16.19 -23.79 -7.88
C PRO A 125 -15.14 -24.75 -7.31
N SER A 126 -14.42 -25.45 -8.19
CA SER A 126 -13.28 -26.29 -7.80
C SER A 126 -12.08 -25.47 -7.33
N GLU A 127 -11.17 -26.05 -6.55
CA GLU A 127 -9.95 -25.36 -6.09
C GLU A 127 -9.11 -24.78 -7.23
N GLY A 128 -8.91 -25.56 -8.30
CA GLY A 128 -8.17 -25.10 -9.48
C GLY A 128 -8.85 -23.93 -10.20
N GLN A 129 -10.18 -23.88 -10.19
CA GLN A 129 -10.96 -22.78 -10.76
C GLN A 129 -10.88 -21.53 -9.89
N LEU A 130 -10.95 -21.67 -8.57
CA LEU A 130 -10.75 -20.56 -7.62
C LEU A 130 -9.38 -19.91 -7.80
N GLN A 131 -8.32 -20.72 -7.93
CA GLN A 131 -6.96 -20.22 -8.18
C GLN A 131 -6.88 -19.38 -9.46
N VAL A 132 -7.54 -19.82 -10.55
CA VAL A 132 -7.60 -19.06 -11.80
C VAL A 132 -8.33 -17.75 -11.61
N TRP A 133 -9.52 -17.76 -11.00
CA TRP A 133 -10.30 -16.54 -10.79
C TRP A 133 -9.55 -15.52 -9.92
N ILE A 134 -8.90 -15.96 -8.85
CA ILE A 134 -8.11 -15.09 -7.97
C ILE A 134 -6.94 -14.47 -8.74
N ALA A 135 -6.20 -15.29 -9.49
CA ALA A 135 -5.09 -14.79 -10.31
C ALA A 135 -5.58 -13.81 -11.37
N GLU A 136 -6.68 -14.10 -12.06
CA GLU A 136 -7.29 -13.24 -13.08
C GLU A 136 -7.73 -11.89 -12.50
N ILE A 137 -8.47 -11.92 -11.38
CA ILE A 137 -8.92 -10.73 -10.65
C ILE A 137 -7.73 -9.88 -10.21
N ALA A 138 -6.74 -10.50 -9.57
CA ALA A 138 -5.58 -9.79 -9.06
C ALA A 138 -4.73 -9.20 -10.18
N ILE A 139 -4.38 -9.99 -11.20
CA ILE A 139 -3.59 -9.52 -12.35
C ILE A 139 -4.33 -8.37 -13.06
N THR A 140 -5.64 -8.50 -13.29
CA THR A 140 -6.44 -7.44 -13.93
C THR A 140 -6.36 -6.14 -13.14
N ALA A 141 -6.59 -6.17 -11.83
CA ALA A 141 -6.49 -4.98 -10.99
C ALA A 141 -5.08 -4.37 -10.99
N GLN A 142 -4.05 -5.20 -10.89
CA GLN A 142 -2.66 -4.73 -10.82
C GLN A 142 -2.15 -4.17 -12.16
N VAL A 143 -2.56 -4.76 -13.30
CA VAL A 143 -2.21 -4.24 -14.63
C VAL A 143 -2.82 -2.86 -14.83
N VAL A 144 -4.09 -2.69 -14.47
CA VAL A 144 -4.76 -1.38 -14.55
C VAL A 144 -4.10 -0.39 -13.59
N ALA A 145 -3.81 -0.81 -12.35
CA ALA A 145 -3.08 0.03 -11.40
C ALA A 145 -1.72 0.47 -11.92
N ALA A 146 -0.95 -0.43 -12.54
CA ALA A 146 0.38 -0.11 -13.08
C ALA A 146 0.29 0.88 -14.24
N ALA A 147 -0.70 0.69 -15.14
CA ALA A 147 -0.95 1.61 -16.24
C ALA A 147 -1.34 3.02 -15.77
N VAL A 148 -2.08 3.12 -14.65
CA VAL A 148 -2.55 4.39 -14.06
C VAL A 148 -1.50 5.04 -13.16
N ALA A 149 -0.60 4.27 -12.56
CA ALA A 149 0.31 4.77 -11.53
C ALA A 149 1.25 5.88 -12.04
N TYR A 150 1.92 5.69 -13.17
CA TYR A 150 2.80 6.73 -13.72
C TYR A 150 2.07 8.01 -14.14
N PRO A 151 0.98 7.98 -14.94
CA PRO A 151 0.28 9.20 -15.34
C PRO A 151 -0.33 9.94 -14.14
N MET A 152 -0.84 9.23 -13.13
CA MET A 152 -1.36 9.87 -11.91
C MET A 152 -0.25 10.47 -11.05
N GLY A 153 0.91 9.81 -10.95
CA GLY A 153 2.09 10.37 -10.30
C GLY A 153 2.53 11.68 -10.96
N ARG A 154 2.57 11.72 -12.29
CA ARG A 154 2.84 12.96 -13.05
C ARG A 154 1.77 14.02 -12.84
N LEU A 155 0.50 13.64 -12.88
CA LEU A 155 -0.62 14.55 -12.66
C LEU A 155 -0.58 15.17 -11.25
N SER A 156 -0.05 14.44 -10.27
CA SER A 156 0.12 14.92 -8.90
C SER A 156 1.16 16.03 -8.74
N ASP A 157 2.12 16.11 -9.66
CA ASP A 157 3.12 17.20 -9.66
C ASP A 157 2.52 18.52 -10.19
N ASN A 158 1.36 18.47 -10.86
CA ASN A 158 0.65 19.67 -11.31
C ASN A 158 -0.02 20.37 -10.12
N ALA A 159 0.25 21.67 -9.96
CA ALA A 159 -0.24 22.48 -8.84
C ALA A 159 -1.77 22.62 -8.78
N GLU A 160 -2.48 22.48 -9.90
CA GLU A 160 -3.94 22.58 -9.95
C GLU A 160 -4.64 21.35 -9.34
N VAL A 161 -4.05 20.17 -9.51
CA VAL A 161 -4.60 18.91 -9.02
C VAL A 161 -4.13 18.67 -7.58
N GLY A 162 -2.83 18.71 -7.34
CA GLY A 162 -2.24 18.41 -6.03
C GLY A 162 -2.37 16.94 -5.63
N ARG A 163 -1.57 16.52 -4.64
CA ARG A 163 -1.46 15.11 -4.22
C ARG A 163 -2.66 14.70 -3.37
N LYS A 164 -3.19 15.60 -2.54
CA LYS A 164 -4.34 15.34 -1.67
C LYS A 164 -5.61 14.98 -2.44
N LYS A 165 -5.92 15.72 -3.52
CA LYS A 165 -7.14 15.49 -4.31
C LYS A 165 -7.12 14.11 -4.95
N LEU A 166 -5.96 13.66 -5.42
CA LEU A 166 -5.77 12.33 -5.98
C LEU A 166 -5.99 11.23 -4.94
N VAL A 167 -5.50 11.42 -3.70
CA VAL A 167 -5.79 10.46 -2.61
C VAL A 167 -7.28 10.39 -2.31
N TYR A 168 -7.99 11.52 -2.19
CA TYR A 168 -9.43 11.50 -1.97
C TYR A 168 -10.19 10.80 -3.09
N ALA A 169 -9.83 11.08 -4.35
CA ALA A 169 -10.43 10.43 -5.50
C ALA A 169 -10.17 8.92 -5.46
N ALA A 170 -8.92 8.50 -5.21
CA ALA A 170 -8.53 7.10 -5.10
C ALA A 170 -9.31 6.36 -4.02
N CYS A 171 -9.34 6.91 -2.79
CA CYS A 171 -10.05 6.32 -1.66
C CYS A 171 -11.56 6.23 -1.91
N THR A 172 -12.16 7.26 -2.53
CA THR A 172 -13.59 7.27 -2.88
C THR A 172 -13.91 6.19 -3.91
N VAL A 173 -13.08 6.08 -4.97
CA VAL A 173 -13.24 5.05 -6.01
C VAL A 173 -13.13 3.65 -5.39
N MET A 174 -12.11 3.40 -4.57
CA MET A 174 -11.94 2.10 -3.91
C MET A 174 -13.09 1.77 -2.95
N ALA A 175 -13.54 2.74 -2.16
CA ALA A 175 -14.68 2.58 -1.26
C ALA A 175 -15.96 2.21 -2.03
N ALA A 176 -16.23 2.89 -3.15
CA ALA A 176 -17.36 2.57 -4.01
C ALA A 176 -17.26 1.15 -4.60
N VAL A 177 -16.05 0.69 -4.93
CA VAL A 177 -15.85 -0.68 -5.44
C VAL A 177 -16.20 -1.74 -4.40
N TYR A 178 -15.84 -1.54 -3.12
CA TYR A 178 -16.23 -2.51 -2.08
C TYR A 178 -17.76 -2.65 -1.97
N LEU A 179 -18.49 -1.53 -2.09
CA LEU A 179 -19.95 -1.57 -2.12
C LEU A 179 -20.48 -2.24 -3.40
N LEU A 180 -19.83 -2.02 -4.55
CA LEU A 180 -20.23 -2.65 -5.82
C LEU A 180 -19.97 -4.16 -5.81
N PHE A 181 -18.91 -4.63 -5.18
CA PHE A 181 -18.59 -6.05 -5.01
C PHE A 181 -19.73 -6.83 -4.34
N MET A 182 -20.44 -6.19 -3.40
CA MET A 182 -21.59 -6.79 -2.72
C MET A 182 -22.75 -7.10 -3.67
N THR A 183 -22.79 -6.47 -4.85
CA THR A 183 -23.87 -6.69 -5.83
C THR A 183 -23.67 -7.95 -6.66
N ALA A 184 -22.46 -8.52 -6.69
CA ALA A 184 -22.11 -9.63 -7.57
C ALA A 184 -22.93 -10.91 -7.29
N PRO A 185 -23.14 -11.36 -6.05
CA PRO A 185 -23.90 -12.59 -5.76
C PRO A 185 -25.38 -12.52 -6.13
N PHE A 186 -25.95 -11.31 -6.24
CA PHE A 186 -27.36 -11.12 -6.60
C PHE A 186 -27.62 -11.28 -8.11
N ARG A 187 -26.59 -11.50 -8.92
CA ARG A 187 -26.73 -11.71 -10.37
C ARG A 187 -26.97 -13.19 -10.68
N PRO A 188 -27.92 -13.54 -11.56
CA PRO A 188 -28.09 -14.91 -11.99
C PRO A 188 -26.85 -15.41 -12.75
N PRO A 189 -26.37 -16.66 -12.53
CA PRO A 189 -25.18 -17.18 -13.18
C PRO A 189 -25.27 -17.18 -14.72
N ASN A 190 -26.48 -17.41 -15.25
CA ASN A 190 -26.75 -17.55 -16.68
C ASN A 190 -27.17 -16.23 -17.36
N SER A 191 -27.01 -15.10 -16.68
CA SER A 191 -27.32 -13.79 -17.25
C SER A 191 -26.20 -13.30 -18.18
N LEU A 192 -26.53 -12.39 -19.11
CA LEU A 192 -25.54 -11.69 -19.95
C LEU A 192 -24.44 -11.01 -19.12
N ILE A 193 -24.75 -10.64 -17.88
CA ILE A 193 -23.82 -10.07 -16.91
C ILE A 193 -23.65 -11.09 -15.78
N SER A 194 -22.68 -11.98 -15.92
CA SER A 194 -22.36 -12.99 -14.91
C SER A 194 -21.78 -12.35 -13.63
N PRO A 195 -21.88 -13.00 -12.46
CA PRO A 195 -21.25 -12.52 -11.23
C PRO A 195 -19.74 -12.27 -11.38
N VAL A 196 -19.03 -13.15 -12.07
CA VAL A 196 -17.58 -13.03 -12.33
C VAL A 196 -17.29 -11.81 -13.21
N THR A 197 -18.13 -11.53 -14.21
CA THR A 197 -17.99 -10.33 -15.06
C THR A 197 -18.14 -9.04 -14.25
N VAL A 198 -19.09 -8.98 -13.30
CA VAL A 198 -19.24 -7.84 -12.39
C VAL A 198 -17.98 -7.66 -11.55
N ILE A 199 -17.47 -8.75 -11.00
CA ILE A 199 -16.25 -8.75 -10.19
C ILE A 199 -15.06 -8.24 -11.01
N LEU A 200 -14.85 -8.73 -12.24
CA LEU A 200 -13.77 -8.25 -13.11
C LEU A 200 -13.91 -6.77 -13.44
N ALA A 201 -15.12 -6.29 -13.73
CA ALA A 201 -15.38 -4.86 -13.92
C ALA A 201 -15.04 -4.03 -12.67
N CYS A 202 -15.39 -4.54 -11.48
CA CYS A 202 -15.01 -3.94 -10.20
C CYS A 202 -13.49 -3.88 -10.04
N CYS A 203 -12.77 -4.93 -10.41
CA CYS A 203 -11.31 -5.00 -10.30
C CYS A 203 -10.60 -4.00 -11.22
N ILE A 204 -11.14 -3.74 -12.41
CA ILE A 204 -10.65 -2.66 -13.28
C ILE A 204 -10.78 -1.31 -12.58
N ILE A 205 -11.96 -1.00 -12.04
CA ILE A 205 -12.20 0.27 -11.33
C ILE A 205 -11.34 0.36 -10.06
N TYR A 206 -11.19 -0.74 -9.33
CA TYR A 206 -10.33 -0.84 -8.16
C TYR A 206 -8.87 -0.56 -8.52
N GLY A 207 -8.40 -1.14 -9.62
CA GLY A 207 -7.05 -0.92 -10.15
C GLY A 207 -6.77 0.57 -10.39
N VAL A 208 -7.72 1.32 -10.94
CA VAL A 208 -7.59 2.78 -11.12
C VAL A 208 -7.40 3.48 -9.77
N GLY A 209 -8.24 3.18 -8.78
CA GLY A 209 -8.13 3.76 -7.44
C GLY A 209 -6.83 3.38 -6.74
N CYS A 210 -6.49 2.10 -6.74
CA CYS A 210 -5.28 1.55 -6.13
C CYS A 210 -4.00 2.14 -6.75
N GLY A 211 -3.92 2.16 -8.09
CA GLY A 211 -2.79 2.75 -8.81
C GLY A 211 -2.64 4.25 -8.57
N CYS A 212 -3.76 4.98 -8.51
CA CYS A 212 -3.77 6.39 -8.16
C CYS A 212 -3.24 6.63 -6.75
N PHE A 213 -3.70 5.88 -5.73
CA PHE A 213 -3.22 6.00 -4.36
C PHE A 213 -1.71 5.72 -4.26
N LEU A 214 -1.27 4.56 -4.76
CA LEU A 214 0.14 4.15 -4.69
C LEU A 214 1.06 5.13 -5.43
N SER A 215 0.58 5.76 -6.50
CA SER A 215 1.37 6.72 -7.26
C SER A 215 1.76 7.99 -6.50
N VAL A 216 0.98 8.41 -5.50
CA VAL A 216 1.20 9.66 -4.76
C VAL A 216 1.65 9.43 -3.32
N ASP A 217 1.46 8.23 -2.79
CA ASP A 217 1.72 7.87 -1.40
C ASP A 217 3.19 8.10 -0.99
N TYR A 218 4.13 7.62 -1.81
CA TYR A 218 5.55 7.85 -1.53
C TYR A 218 5.93 9.33 -1.63
N ALA A 219 5.36 10.08 -2.58
CA ALA A 219 5.58 11.53 -2.69
C ALA A 219 5.06 12.30 -1.47
N ILE A 220 3.88 11.94 -0.95
CA ILE A 220 3.31 12.54 0.27
C ILE A 220 4.19 12.25 1.49
N ALA A 221 4.76 11.04 1.59
CA ALA A 221 5.71 10.73 2.64
C ALA A 221 6.95 11.62 2.55
N LEU A 222 7.56 11.74 1.36
CA LEU A 222 8.72 12.63 1.14
C LEU A 222 8.41 14.10 1.44
N ASP A 223 7.18 14.55 1.17
CA ASP A 223 6.74 15.92 1.43
C ASP A 223 6.68 16.26 2.93
N THR A 224 6.50 15.26 3.78
CA THR A 224 6.31 15.44 5.22
C THR A 224 7.59 15.25 6.03
N LEU A 225 8.71 14.92 5.37
CA LEU A 225 9.99 14.71 6.05
C LEU A 225 10.57 16.04 6.62
N PRO A 226 11.28 15.98 7.77
CA PRO A 226 11.87 17.16 8.42
C PRO A 226 12.87 17.93 7.55
N SER A 227 13.62 17.22 6.68
CA SER A 227 14.63 17.82 5.79
C SER A 227 14.04 18.82 4.79
N LYS A 228 12.77 18.62 4.38
CA LYS A 228 12.09 19.51 3.43
C LYS A 228 11.72 20.87 4.06
N HIS A 229 11.36 20.87 5.34
CA HIS A 229 11.05 22.10 6.08
C HIS A 229 12.26 23.04 6.18
N ARG A 230 13.49 22.49 6.17
CA ARG A 230 14.73 23.29 6.13
C ARG A 230 14.98 23.92 4.77
N GLN A 231 14.79 23.19 3.65
CA GLN A 231 14.98 23.77 2.31
C GLN A 231 14.08 25.00 2.08
N ILE A 232 12.83 24.93 2.55
CA ILE A 232 11.87 26.04 2.51
C ILE A 232 12.40 27.21 3.35
N LYS A 233 12.81 26.97 4.60
CA LYS A 233 13.31 28.01 5.51
C LYS A 233 14.62 28.67 5.04
N SER A 234 15.52 27.91 4.40
CA SER A 234 16.76 28.45 3.81
C SER A 234 16.51 29.32 2.57
N THR A 235 15.43 29.05 1.82
CA THR A 235 15.05 29.84 0.64
C THR A 235 14.42 31.18 1.05
N GLU A 236 13.77 31.23 2.21
CA GLU A 236 13.13 32.44 2.75
C GLU A 236 14.08 33.40 3.49
N THR A 237 15.36 33.03 3.69
CA THR A 237 16.34 33.85 4.44
C THR A 237 17.50 34.30 3.54
N PRO A 238 17.39 35.37 2.73
CA PRO A 238 18.52 35.85 1.93
C PRO A 238 19.46 36.74 2.75
N LEU A 239 20.73 36.36 2.78
CA LEU A 239 21.93 37.23 2.82
C LEU A 239 21.98 38.34 3.89
N LEU A 240 22.26 37.96 5.13
CA LEU A 240 23.05 38.79 6.06
C LEU A 240 23.95 37.85 6.87
N MET A 241 25.08 37.42 6.31
CA MET A 241 26.13 36.75 7.09
C MET A 241 27.47 37.41 6.84
N ASP A 242 27.99 37.97 7.93
CA ASP A 242 29.29 38.62 8.08
C ASP A 242 30.41 37.56 8.02
N SER A 243 31.57 37.93 7.47
CA SER A 243 32.59 36.98 6.98
C SER A 243 33.39 36.22 8.06
N ASP A 244 33.25 36.55 9.35
CA ASP A 244 34.15 36.08 10.41
C ASP A 244 33.67 34.83 11.20
N GLU A 245 32.47 34.31 10.96
CA GLU A 245 31.91 33.13 11.66
C GLU A 245 31.99 31.79 10.90
N THR A 246 32.74 31.72 9.80
CA THR A 246 32.61 30.66 8.78
C THR A 246 32.98 29.23 9.21
N SER A 247 33.89 29.03 10.18
CA SER A 247 34.39 27.69 10.55
C SER A 247 33.52 26.96 11.60
N ALA A 248 33.08 27.66 12.65
CA ALA A 248 32.23 27.09 13.69
C ALA A 248 30.79 26.88 13.21
N THR A 249 30.30 27.77 12.35
CA THR A 249 28.97 27.71 11.73
C THR A 249 28.90 26.55 10.73
N SER A 250 29.95 26.34 9.93
CA SER A 250 30.04 25.19 9.02
C SER A 250 29.99 23.84 9.76
N THR A 251 30.67 23.71 10.91
CA THR A 251 30.66 22.45 11.68
C THR A 251 29.29 22.18 12.33
N LYS A 252 28.62 23.22 12.85
CA LYS A 252 27.25 23.10 13.38
C LYS A 252 26.25 22.79 12.28
N GLU A 253 26.36 23.42 11.11
CA GLU A 253 25.51 23.13 9.95
C GLU A 253 25.68 21.69 9.47
N VAL A 254 26.91 21.18 9.38
CA VAL A 254 27.18 19.79 8.97
C VAL A 254 26.59 18.79 9.97
N ALA A 255 26.80 19.00 11.27
CA ALA A 255 26.23 18.13 12.30
C ALA A 255 24.69 18.15 12.32
N LEU A 256 24.13 19.34 12.11
CA LEU A 256 22.69 19.55 12.07
C LEU A 256 22.06 18.98 10.78
N ASN A 257 22.79 18.96 9.65
CA ASN A 257 22.38 18.32 8.40
C ASN A 257 22.39 16.78 8.55
N ALA A 258 23.46 16.22 9.13
CA ALA A 258 23.54 14.79 9.40
C ALA A 258 22.40 14.30 10.32
N ALA A 259 22.06 15.08 11.35
CA ALA A 259 20.95 14.76 12.25
C ALA A 259 19.58 14.78 11.55
N THR A 260 19.36 15.69 10.60
CA THR A 260 18.10 15.73 9.82
C THR A 260 18.00 14.63 8.78
N ASP A 261 19.12 14.24 8.17
CA ASP A 261 19.14 13.14 7.21
C ASP A 261 18.87 11.80 7.92
N ASP A 262 19.42 11.62 9.13
CA ASP A 262 19.12 10.46 9.99
C ASP A 262 17.64 10.42 10.40
N ALA A 263 17.06 11.56 10.78
CA ALA A 263 15.63 11.66 11.08
C ALA A 263 14.75 11.34 9.86
N ALA A 264 15.10 11.85 8.67
CA ALA A 264 14.38 11.57 7.43
C ALA A 264 14.45 10.08 7.04
N ALA A 265 15.63 9.46 7.19
CA ALA A 265 15.82 8.02 6.95
C ALA A 265 15.02 7.17 7.94
N LYS A 266 15.01 7.56 9.22
CA LYS A 266 14.20 6.93 10.27
C LYS A 266 12.70 6.99 9.93
N ASP A 267 12.19 8.15 9.58
CA ASP A 267 10.78 8.33 9.20
C ASP A 267 10.42 7.51 7.96
N LEU A 268 11.26 7.48 6.92
CA LEU A 268 11.09 6.60 5.77
C LEU A 268 11.04 5.11 6.15
N GLY A 269 11.85 4.68 7.13
CA GLY A 269 11.77 3.34 7.71
C GLY A 269 10.42 3.07 8.37
N ILE A 270 9.93 4.02 9.19
CA ILE A 270 8.62 3.94 9.85
C ILE A 270 7.46 3.95 8.84
N TRP A 271 7.58 4.70 7.75
CA TRP A 271 6.61 4.68 6.64
C TRP A 271 6.47 3.26 6.07
N GLY A 272 7.55 2.50 5.96
CA GLY A 272 7.51 1.08 5.58
C GLY A 272 6.71 0.21 6.56
N VAL A 273 6.87 0.45 7.87
CA VAL A 273 6.17 -0.27 8.95
C VAL A 273 4.65 -0.10 8.87
N SER A 274 4.15 1.05 8.42
CA SER A 274 2.70 1.30 8.30
C SER A 274 1.98 0.29 7.40
N ALA A 275 2.64 -0.14 6.31
CA ALA A 275 2.08 -1.10 5.37
C ALA A 275 1.94 -2.49 6.01
N PHE A 276 3.00 -2.91 6.70
CA PHE A 276 2.99 -4.16 7.47
C PHE A 276 1.91 -4.14 8.56
N LEU A 277 1.83 -3.05 9.34
CA LEU A 277 0.87 -2.92 10.42
C LEU A 277 -0.57 -3.03 9.90
N GLY A 278 -0.90 -2.33 8.81
CA GLY A 278 -2.23 -2.39 8.22
C GLY A 278 -2.57 -3.77 7.65
N SER A 279 -1.62 -4.40 6.95
CA SER A 279 -1.79 -5.77 6.42
C SER A 279 -1.81 -6.87 7.48
N ALA A 280 -1.30 -6.62 8.70
CA ALA A 280 -1.39 -7.54 9.83
C ALA A 280 -2.71 -7.37 10.61
N ILE A 281 -3.11 -6.13 10.88
CA ILE A 281 -4.34 -5.81 11.60
C ILE A 281 -5.57 -6.22 10.79
N GLY A 282 -5.57 -5.91 9.50
CA GLY A 282 -6.73 -6.10 8.64
C GLY A 282 -7.28 -7.53 8.62
N PRO A 283 -6.49 -8.57 8.34
CA PRO A 283 -6.96 -9.95 8.35
C PRO A 283 -7.50 -10.42 9.70
N LEU A 284 -6.94 -9.94 10.81
CA LEU A 284 -7.45 -10.22 12.15
C LEU A 284 -8.84 -9.59 12.36
N LEU A 285 -9.02 -8.33 11.96
CA LEU A 285 -10.29 -7.63 12.04
C LEU A 285 -11.37 -8.27 11.14
N TRP A 286 -11.01 -8.60 9.91
CA TRP A 286 -11.92 -9.18 8.93
C TRP A 286 -12.28 -10.63 9.25
N GLY A 287 -11.34 -11.43 9.74
CA GLY A 287 -11.60 -12.78 10.22
C GLY A 287 -12.57 -12.79 11.41
N ALA A 288 -12.36 -11.90 12.39
CA ALA A 288 -13.29 -11.76 13.51
C ALA A 288 -14.68 -11.29 13.05
N THR A 289 -14.74 -10.34 12.12
CA THR A 289 -15.99 -9.84 11.52
C THR A 289 -16.73 -10.96 10.78
N LEU A 290 -16.01 -11.78 10.01
CA LEU A 290 -16.58 -12.92 9.30
C LEU A 290 -17.20 -13.92 10.26
N GLN A 291 -16.53 -14.21 11.38
CA GLN A 291 -17.03 -15.13 12.38
C GLN A 291 -18.27 -14.59 13.10
N LEU A 292 -18.30 -13.30 13.40
CA LEU A 292 -19.41 -12.67 14.13
C LEU A 292 -20.68 -12.51 13.29
N PHE A 293 -20.54 -12.19 12.00
CA PHE A 293 -21.68 -11.84 11.12
C PHE A 293 -21.95 -12.85 10.01
N GLY A 294 -21.03 -13.81 9.77
CA GLY A 294 -21.10 -14.78 8.68
C GLY A 294 -21.45 -16.20 9.12
N TYR A 295 -21.50 -16.50 10.42
CA TYR A 295 -21.76 -17.87 10.87
C TYR A 295 -23.17 -18.33 10.49
N THR A 296 -23.25 -19.37 9.65
CA THR A 296 -24.49 -20.03 9.27
C THR A 296 -24.56 -21.40 9.92
N SER A 297 -25.55 -21.63 10.81
CA SER A 297 -25.73 -22.88 11.59
C SER A 297 -26.17 -24.10 10.76
N THR A 298 -26.05 -24.07 9.44
CA THR A 298 -26.42 -25.21 8.59
C THR A 298 -25.33 -26.27 8.66
N ALA A 299 -25.67 -27.45 9.18
CA ALA A 299 -24.83 -28.62 9.30
C ALA A 299 -24.51 -29.26 7.93
N SER A 300 -23.85 -28.52 7.04
CA SER A 300 -23.17 -29.08 5.88
C SER A 300 -21.73 -29.46 6.26
N GLU A 301 -21.22 -30.57 5.72
CA GLU A 301 -19.86 -31.07 5.98
C GLU A 301 -18.74 -30.07 5.64
N GLU A 302 -19.05 -28.99 4.91
CA GLU A 302 -18.15 -27.89 4.61
C GLU A 302 -18.65 -26.58 5.24
N GLU A 303 -17.84 -25.99 6.13
CA GLU A 303 -18.06 -24.66 6.71
C GLU A 303 -18.06 -23.58 5.61
N SER A 304 -19.24 -23.00 5.38
CA SER A 304 -19.45 -21.86 4.49
C SER A 304 -19.90 -20.67 5.34
N TYR A 305 -19.46 -19.46 4.97
CA TYR A 305 -19.96 -18.24 5.58
C TYR A 305 -21.11 -17.65 4.76
N GLY A 306 -22.07 -17.05 5.46
CA GLY A 306 -23.19 -16.34 4.84
C GLY A 306 -22.79 -14.99 4.25
N PHE A 307 -23.60 -14.51 3.30
CA PHE A 307 -23.42 -13.21 2.65
C PHE A 307 -23.22 -12.04 3.65
N GLY A 308 -23.93 -12.07 4.78
CA GLY A 308 -23.84 -11.03 5.82
C GLY A 308 -22.41 -10.81 6.34
N GLY A 309 -21.64 -11.88 6.51
CA GLY A 309 -20.24 -11.77 6.96
C GLY A 309 -19.36 -11.09 5.92
N TYR A 310 -19.46 -11.50 4.65
CA TYR A 310 -18.73 -10.90 3.54
C TYR A 310 -19.13 -9.44 3.31
N ALA A 311 -20.43 -9.13 3.39
CA ALA A 311 -20.93 -7.76 3.31
C ALA A 311 -20.33 -6.88 4.40
N SER A 312 -20.26 -7.37 5.65
CA SER A 312 -19.63 -6.63 6.76
C SER A 312 -18.15 -6.37 6.52
N ILE A 313 -17.39 -7.32 5.95
CA ILE A 313 -15.98 -7.09 5.58
C ILE A 313 -15.88 -6.01 4.50
N MET A 314 -16.71 -6.05 3.46
CA MET A 314 -16.69 -5.06 2.37
C MET A 314 -17.05 -3.65 2.86
N ILE A 315 -18.05 -3.54 3.74
CA ILE A 315 -18.38 -2.27 4.41
C ILE A 315 -17.22 -1.79 5.28
N GLY A 316 -16.55 -2.70 6.01
CA GLY A 316 -15.34 -2.40 6.77
C GLY A 316 -14.21 -1.85 5.89
N GLY A 317 -13.97 -2.46 4.72
CA GLY A 317 -13.03 -1.97 3.72
C GLY A 317 -13.38 -0.57 3.19
N CYS A 318 -14.66 -0.32 2.92
CA CYS A 318 -15.17 1.00 2.52
C CYS A 318 -14.88 2.06 3.60
N ILE A 319 -15.15 1.75 4.87
CA ILE A 319 -14.87 2.64 6.00
C ILE A 319 -13.36 2.88 6.11
N ALA A 320 -12.53 1.84 6.04
CA ALA A 320 -11.08 1.96 6.13
C ALA A 320 -10.50 2.85 5.02
N CYS A 321 -10.92 2.67 3.77
CA CYS A 321 -10.51 3.55 2.66
C CYS A 321 -10.96 5.00 2.88
N THR A 322 -12.18 5.21 3.38
CA THR A 322 -12.68 6.56 3.68
C THR A 322 -11.86 7.23 4.78
N LEU A 323 -11.54 6.50 5.86
CA LEU A 323 -10.67 6.98 6.93
C LEU A 323 -9.26 7.30 6.44
N ALA A 324 -8.70 6.47 5.56
CA ALA A 324 -7.41 6.74 4.92
C ALA A 324 -7.42 8.09 4.17
N GLY A 325 -8.49 8.37 3.42
CA GLY A 325 -8.69 9.67 2.78
C GLY A 325 -8.78 10.81 3.80
N ILE A 326 -9.63 10.68 4.82
CA ILE A 326 -9.83 11.71 5.86
C ILE A 326 -8.52 12.04 6.59
N CYS A 327 -7.66 11.05 6.88
CA CYS A 327 -6.36 11.31 7.51
C CYS A 327 -5.48 12.28 6.71
N ILE A 328 -5.53 12.21 5.38
CA ILE A 328 -4.77 13.12 4.51
C ILE A 328 -5.26 14.58 4.59
N ALA A 329 -6.50 14.82 5.03
CA ALA A 329 -7.01 16.17 5.26
C ALA A 329 -6.25 16.94 6.33
N PHE A 330 -5.67 16.22 7.29
CA PHE A 330 -4.95 16.83 8.41
C PHE A 330 -3.48 17.13 8.09
N VAL A 331 -2.95 16.63 6.97
CA VAL A 331 -1.57 16.88 6.54
C VAL A 331 -1.48 18.30 5.99
N LYS A 332 -0.67 19.19 6.59
CA LYS A 332 -0.55 20.58 6.12
C LYS A 332 0.57 20.77 5.10
N GLY A 333 1.67 20.03 5.21
CA GLY A 333 2.89 20.17 4.41
C GLY A 333 2.85 19.67 2.96
N THR A 334 1.67 19.28 2.45
CA THR A 334 1.51 18.72 1.09
C THR A 334 0.63 19.61 0.20
N ARG A 335 1.05 19.77 -1.06
CA ARG A 335 0.31 20.48 -2.12
C ARG A 335 -0.88 19.64 -2.61
#